data_AF-A0A6G3TJW8-F1
#
_entry.id   AF-A0A6G3TJW8-F1
#
_cell.length_a   1.000
_cell.length_b   1.000
_cell.length_c   1.000
_cell.angle_alpha   90.00
_cell.angle_beta   90.00
_cell.angle_gamma   90.00
#
_symmetry.space_group_name_H-M   'P 1'
#
loop_
_entity.id
_entity.type
_entity.pdbx_description
1 polymer ?
#
loop_
_entity_poly.entity_id
_entity_poly.type
_entity_poly.pdbx_seq_one_letter_code
_entity_poly.pdbx_strand_id
1 'polypeptide(L)'
;MACALVAGLAPALVVGAGASQAQAAPLPGGLGPCAGRLCPDEFPEINNGSFAGRDNAINVFAGDDFRVRGRAAEAEGRVVVLDDFDMNKSAGGSAVYDIGIAGVGSRVPPPDGADFLTTGNDITVAPGQRLLADGGVVRYGGTVTGTVTGDLEHDPDAADPYLALRDQLTVASQCYARVDGELRTATGTAVNQGYQTLFTGDGTSALQVFNVDFDLAGASGGQQGIVFQNIPDDATVLVNMLGSERTINTYSGGIVDATDPLNAYRERLLWNFPDATTANFAGTGQFQGSVLVGPQNSMSTVSLPGINGRFFSSGSITHTSEQSGVEFHAYPFDGDLPDCGDEPPGPGPDPVTGEVRVEKTDAETGDALAGAEFELWEETNGVDGLQTGGANPDTQVGDVCTTDTDGVCAQTVATGTYYWRETAVPDGYELPDPNVFGPLELTEDNAAGGVRVEARNTPEDEPGPVTGQVRVLKTDAETGDALAGAEFELWEETNGVDGLQTGGANPDTQVGDVCTTDTDGECTRTVATGTYYWRETAVPDGYELPDPNVFGPLELTEDNAAGGVRVEARNTPEDEPGPVTGQVRVLKTDAETGDALAGAEFELWEETNGVDG
;
A
#
# COMPACT_ATOMS: atom_id res chain seq x y z
N MET A 1 30.16 32.14 74.62
CA MET A 1 31.03 31.38 73.71
C MET A 1 30.27 30.15 73.25
N ALA A 2 30.09 30.03 71.93
CA ALA A 2 29.69 28.87 71.12
C ALA A 2 28.49 29.22 70.21
N CYS A 3 28.82 29.58 68.96
CA CYS A 3 27.89 29.72 67.84
C CYS A 3 27.30 28.35 67.46
N ALA A 4 25.99 28.32 67.25
CA ALA A 4 25.29 27.18 66.65
C ALA A 4 25.25 27.38 65.12
N LEU A 5 25.84 26.43 64.39
CA LEU A 5 25.70 26.31 62.94
C LEU A 5 24.29 25.84 62.60
N VAL A 6 23.60 26.58 61.73
CA VAL A 6 22.38 26.15 61.06
C VAL A 6 22.78 25.58 59.70
N ALA A 7 22.49 24.30 59.48
CA ALA A 7 22.66 23.63 58.19
C ALA A 7 21.54 24.07 57.23
N GLY A 8 21.90 24.85 56.21
CA GLY A 8 21.03 25.17 55.08
C GLY A 8 21.08 24.05 54.04
N LEU A 9 19.91 23.48 53.73
CA LEU A 9 19.69 22.56 52.63
C LEU A 9 19.94 23.28 51.30
N ALA A 10 20.88 22.76 50.51
CA ALA A 10 21.08 23.17 49.12
C ALA A 10 19.95 22.59 48.26
N PRO A 11 19.27 23.38 47.40
CA PRO A 11 18.36 22.83 46.42
C PRO A 11 19.17 22.09 45.35
N ALA A 12 18.79 20.84 45.10
CA ALA A 12 19.31 20.06 43.99
C ALA A 12 18.97 20.78 42.67
N LEU A 13 20.01 21.12 41.90
CA LEU A 13 19.84 21.49 40.50
C LEU A 13 19.27 20.27 39.76
N VAL A 14 18.01 20.36 39.36
CA VAL A 14 17.48 19.54 38.28
C VAL A 14 18.18 20.02 37.02
N VAL A 15 19.08 19.19 36.49
CA VAL A 15 19.63 19.36 35.14
C VAL A 15 18.46 19.20 34.20
N GLY A 16 18.01 20.31 33.61
CA GLY A 16 16.96 20.31 32.61
C GLY A 16 17.35 19.41 31.44
N ALA A 17 16.37 18.63 30.98
CA ALA A 17 16.41 17.94 29.71
C ALA A 17 16.88 18.92 28.61
N GLY A 18 17.68 18.39 27.68
CA GLY A 18 18.35 19.16 26.64
C GLY A 18 17.41 20.13 25.94
N ALA A 19 17.88 21.37 25.78
CA ALA A 19 17.29 22.28 24.82
C ALA A 19 17.39 21.62 23.44
N SER A 20 16.26 21.19 22.88
CA SER A 20 16.13 20.98 21.45
C SER A 20 16.59 22.28 20.78
N GLN A 21 17.63 22.21 19.97
CA GLN A 21 17.95 23.34 19.10
C GLN A 21 16.74 23.54 18.19
N ALA A 22 16.09 24.70 18.27
CA ALA A 22 15.02 25.06 17.36
C ALA A 22 15.61 25.00 15.94
N GLN A 23 15.06 24.12 15.09
CA GLN A 23 15.39 24.12 13.67
C GLN A 23 14.83 25.40 13.04
N ALA A 24 15.60 26.01 12.14
CA ALA A 24 15.15 27.16 11.36
C ALA A 24 13.90 26.78 10.55
N ALA A 25 12.87 27.63 10.56
CA ALA A 25 11.66 27.41 9.78
C ALA A 25 11.94 27.67 8.29
N PRO A 26 11.86 26.64 7.41
CA PRO A 26 12.10 26.81 5.99
C PRO A 26 10.88 27.41 5.28
N LEU A 27 10.95 27.50 3.95
CA LEU A 27 9.76 27.72 3.12
C LEU A 27 8.84 26.47 3.19
N PRO A 28 7.54 26.61 2.87
CA PRO A 28 6.62 25.47 2.80
C PRO A 28 7.16 24.38 1.87
N GLY A 29 6.77 23.13 2.07
CA GLY A 29 7.33 22.05 1.26
C GLY A 29 8.73 21.58 1.69
N GLY A 30 9.26 22.07 2.81
CA GLY A 30 10.68 21.89 3.13
C GLY A 30 11.57 22.57 2.10
N LEU A 31 11.03 23.55 1.36
CA LEU A 31 11.73 24.28 0.32
C LEU A 31 12.78 25.22 0.94
N GLY A 32 13.83 25.50 0.17
CA GLY A 32 14.90 26.40 0.58
C GLY A 32 16.21 25.65 0.77
N PRO A 33 16.37 24.88 1.87
CA PRO A 33 17.62 24.19 2.16
C PRO A 33 18.04 23.21 1.07
N CYS A 34 19.30 22.82 1.09
CA CYS A 34 19.77 21.71 0.25
C CYS A 34 19.14 20.38 0.72
N ALA A 35 18.75 19.50 -0.20
CA ALA A 35 18.16 18.21 0.13
C ALA A 35 18.99 17.01 -0.33
N GLY A 36 19.07 15.99 0.53
CA GLY A 36 19.70 14.72 0.26
C GLY A 36 21.10 14.56 0.86
N ARG A 37 21.58 13.32 0.89
CA ARG A 37 22.84 12.92 1.58
C ARG A 37 24.13 13.47 0.98
N LEU A 38 24.06 14.13 -0.17
CA LEU A 38 25.20 14.60 -0.95
C LEU A 38 25.29 16.13 -0.98
N CYS A 39 24.48 16.82 -0.17
CA CYS A 39 24.62 18.25 0.03
C CYS A 39 26.05 18.59 0.46
N PRO A 40 26.68 19.61 -0.15
CA PRO A 40 27.97 20.08 0.32
C PRO A 40 27.82 20.78 1.67
N ASP A 41 28.86 20.74 2.50
CA ASP A 41 28.91 21.47 3.78
C ASP A 41 28.89 23.00 3.57
N GLU A 42 29.49 23.46 2.46
CA GLU A 42 29.54 24.86 2.05
C GLU A 42 29.31 24.93 0.54
N PHE A 43 28.38 25.78 0.10
CA PHE A 43 28.15 26.01 -1.32
C PHE A 43 29.26 26.89 -1.91
N PRO A 44 29.89 26.48 -3.03
CA PRO A 44 31.00 27.23 -3.59
C PRO A 44 30.51 28.54 -4.23
N GLU A 45 31.39 29.54 -4.34
CA GLU A 45 31.14 30.72 -5.18
C GLU A 45 30.91 30.33 -6.65
N ILE A 46 30.36 31.26 -7.45
CA ILE A 46 30.02 31.00 -8.84
C ILE A 46 31.26 30.55 -9.62
N ASN A 47 31.23 29.34 -10.19
CA ASN A 47 32.39 28.76 -10.85
C ASN A 47 32.01 27.78 -11.97
N ASN A 48 33.01 27.33 -12.73
CA ASN A 48 32.88 26.34 -13.80
C ASN A 48 33.71 25.06 -13.52
N GLY A 49 34.04 24.81 -12.25
CA GLY A 49 34.86 23.70 -11.78
C GLY A 49 34.10 22.39 -11.68
N SER A 50 34.66 21.41 -10.96
CA SER A 50 33.96 20.15 -10.67
C SER A 50 32.76 20.37 -9.76
N PHE A 51 31.80 19.44 -9.77
CA PHE A 51 30.67 19.50 -8.86
C PHE A 51 31.12 19.34 -7.39
N ALA A 52 30.65 20.23 -6.51
CA ALA A 52 31.00 20.24 -5.09
C ALA A 52 30.15 19.25 -4.26
N GLY A 53 28.97 18.91 -4.76
CA GLY A 53 28.02 17.99 -4.12
C GLY A 53 26.86 17.67 -5.06
N ARG A 54 25.72 17.30 -4.48
CA ARG A 54 24.43 17.18 -5.15
C ARG A 54 23.31 17.70 -4.28
N ASP A 55 22.34 18.33 -4.90
CA ASP A 55 21.19 18.94 -4.24
C ASP A 55 19.90 18.49 -4.91
N ASN A 56 19.10 17.70 -4.19
CA ASN A 56 17.82 17.20 -4.68
C ASN A 56 16.64 18.14 -4.38
N ALA A 57 16.88 19.29 -3.77
CA ALA A 57 15.84 20.26 -3.49
C ALA A 57 15.36 20.93 -4.78
N ILE A 58 14.09 21.35 -4.78
CA ILE A 58 13.55 22.16 -5.88
C ILE A 58 14.27 23.50 -5.87
N ASN A 59 14.93 23.82 -6.98
CA ASN A 59 15.58 25.11 -7.17
C ASN A 59 14.66 26.14 -7.81
N VAL A 60 13.89 25.71 -8.81
CA VAL A 60 12.92 26.54 -9.52
C VAL A 60 11.55 25.88 -9.45
N PHE A 61 10.56 26.63 -8.97
CA PHE A 61 9.15 26.22 -8.97
C PHE A 61 8.31 27.24 -9.74
N ALA A 62 7.61 26.79 -10.78
CA ALA A 62 6.58 27.53 -11.48
C ALA A 62 5.22 26.86 -11.21
N GLY A 63 4.32 27.58 -10.53
CA GLY A 63 2.98 27.10 -10.23
C GLY A 63 2.02 27.10 -11.43
N ASP A 64 2.52 27.44 -12.61
CA ASP A 64 1.83 27.59 -13.89
C ASP A 64 2.89 27.33 -14.97
N ASP A 65 2.94 28.09 -16.06
CA ASP A 65 3.90 27.85 -17.14
C ASP A 65 5.34 28.29 -16.82
N PHE A 66 6.32 27.59 -17.40
CA PHE A 66 7.70 28.05 -17.50
C PHE A 66 8.13 28.26 -18.96
N ARG A 67 8.38 29.52 -19.31
CA ARG A 67 8.69 29.96 -20.68
C ARG A 67 10.15 30.34 -20.84
N VAL A 68 10.87 29.61 -21.67
CA VAL A 68 12.23 29.96 -22.09
C VAL A 68 12.19 30.76 -23.38
N ARG A 69 12.74 31.98 -23.36
CA ARG A 69 12.71 32.96 -24.45
C ARG A 69 14.08 33.61 -24.66
N GLY A 70 14.18 34.41 -25.72
CA GLY A 70 15.36 35.26 -25.95
C GLY A 70 16.64 34.43 -26.00
N ARG A 71 17.64 34.83 -25.21
CA ARG A 71 18.95 34.19 -25.10
C ARG A 71 19.22 33.53 -23.75
N ALA A 72 18.20 33.32 -22.91
CA ALA A 72 18.30 32.63 -21.61
C ALA A 72 19.02 31.27 -21.72
N ALA A 73 20.00 30.99 -20.87
CA ALA A 73 20.94 29.90 -21.12
C ALA A 73 20.61 28.64 -20.34
N GLU A 74 20.47 28.72 -19.02
CA GLU A 74 20.47 27.50 -18.18
C GLU A 74 19.59 27.68 -16.92
N ALA A 75 19.09 26.57 -16.38
CA ALA A 75 18.57 26.51 -15.01
C ALA A 75 19.20 25.33 -14.27
N GLU A 76 20.08 25.62 -13.32
CA GLU A 76 20.69 24.64 -12.42
C GLU A 76 19.69 24.15 -11.37
N GLY A 77 19.86 22.91 -10.91
CA GLY A 77 19.03 22.31 -9.88
C GLY A 77 17.72 21.74 -10.42
N ARG A 78 16.90 21.19 -9.52
CA ARG A 78 15.62 20.59 -9.89
C ARG A 78 14.59 21.67 -10.22
N VAL A 79 13.91 21.51 -11.36
CA VAL A 79 12.88 22.43 -11.84
C VAL A 79 11.53 21.73 -11.85
N VAL A 80 10.53 22.34 -11.22
CA VAL A 80 9.14 21.85 -11.20
C VAL A 80 8.24 22.90 -11.84
N VAL A 81 7.40 22.46 -12.78
CA VAL A 81 6.46 23.29 -13.54
C VAL A 81 5.09 22.60 -13.47
N LEU A 82 4.09 23.25 -12.88
CA LEU A 82 2.78 22.61 -12.71
C LEU A 82 1.97 22.53 -14.00
N ASP A 83 2.25 23.38 -14.98
CA ASP A 83 1.58 23.36 -16.30
C ASP A 83 2.61 23.13 -17.43
N ASP A 84 2.69 24.02 -18.42
CA ASP A 84 3.51 23.81 -19.61
C ASP A 84 4.95 24.33 -19.45
N PHE A 85 5.92 23.54 -19.94
CA PHE A 85 7.26 24.03 -20.24
C PHE A 85 7.36 24.35 -21.73
N ASP A 86 7.57 25.62 -22.07
CA ASP A 86 7.66 26.06 -23.46
C ASP A 86 8.97 26.81 -23.76
N MET A 87 9.74 26.28 -24.69
CA MET A 87 11.03 26.81 -25.12
C MET A 87 10.96 27.30 -26.57
N ASN A 88 11.07 28.62 -26.72
CA ASN A 88 11.09 29.29 -28.02
C ASN A 88 12.02 30.51 -28.00
N LYS A 89 13.31 30.23 -28.20
CA LYS A 89 14.40 31.19 -28.13
C LYS A 89 14.55 32.00 -29.42
N SER A 90 15.20 33.16 -29.31
CA SER A 90 15.46 34.04 -30.45
C SER A 90 16.48 33.44 -31.43
N ALA A 91 16.26 33.65 -32.73
CA ALA A 91 17.23 33.32 -33.76
C ALA A 91 18.54 34.13 -33.58
N GLY A 92 19.69 33.51 -33.88
CA GLY A 92 21.00 34.15 -33.78
C GLY A 92 21.62 34.15 -32.37
N GLY A 93 21.03 33.43 -31.43
CA GLY A 93 21.65 33.03 -30.15
C GLY A 93 21.95 31.53 -30.10
N SER A 94 22.36 31.04 -28.93
CA SER A 94 22.41 29.59 -28.68
C SER A 94 21.02 29.00 -28.89
N ALA A 95 20.95 27.85 -29.55
CA ALA A 95 19.71 27.08 -29.72
C ALA A 95 19.47 26.09 -28.57
N VAL A 96 20.30 26.16 -27.52
CA VAL A 96 20.31 25.24 -26.37
C VAL A 96 19.77 25.95 -25.13
N TYR A 97 19.07 25.19 -24.30
CA TYR A 97 18.82 25.50 -22.90
C TYR A 97 19.20 24.29 -22.05
N ASP A 98 20.07 24.47 -21.07
CA ASP A 98 20.49 23.40 -20.15
C ASP A 98 19.61 23.44 -18.89
N ILE A 99 19.16 22.28 -18.42
CA ILE A 99 18.33 22.15 -17.21
C ILE A 99 18.92 21.09 -16.28
N GLY A 100 18.90 21.36 -14.97
CA GLY A 100 19.54 20.55 -13.94
C GLY A 100 21.02 20.90 -13.73
N ILE A 101 21.79 21.07 -14.80
CA ILE A 101 23.22 21.40 -14.74
C ILE A 101 23.48 22.73 -15.45
N ALA A 102 24.14 23.66 -14.76
CA ALA A 102 24.69 24.87 -15.37
C ALA A 102 26.19 24.71 -15.67
N GLY A 103 26.65 25.30 -16.78
CA GLY A 103 28.07 25.40 -17.15
C GLY A 103 28.85 26.31 -16.22
N VAL A 104 28.22 27.38 -15.73
CA VAL A 104 28.73 28.28 -14.70
C VAL A 104 27.62 28.46 -13.66
N GLY A 105 27.90 28.29 -12.37
CA GLY A 105 26.86 28.38 -11.34
C GLY A 105 27.35 27.91 -9.98
N SER A 106 26.45 27.37 -9.16
CA SER A 106 26.83 26.78 -7.88
C SER A 106 27.56 25.45 -8.06
N ARG A 107 27.41 24.79 -9.21
CA ARG A 107 28.01 23.48 -9.53
C ARG A 107 27.59 22.42 -8.51
N VAL A 108 26.32 22.46 -8.09
CA VAL A 108 25.67 21.50 -7.18
C VAL A 108 24.36 21.02 -7.84
N PRO A 109 24.44 20.21 -8.91
CA PRO A 109 23.25 19.76 -9.64
C PRO A 109 22.48 18.70 -8.83
N PRO A 110 21.27 18.31 -9.28
CA PRO A 110 20.57 17.18 -8.69
C PRO A 110 21.36 15.87 -8.86
N PRO A 111 21.14 14.87 -7.99
CA PRO A 111 21.75 13.56 -8.12
C PRO A 111 21.53 12.95 -9.52
N ASP A 112 22.50 12.18 -10.01
CA ASP A 112 22.39 11.51 -11.30
C ASP A 112 21.15 10.59 -11.29
N GLY A 113 20.31 10.68 -12.31
CA GLY A 113 19.04 9.94 -12.42
C GLY A 113 17.87 10.51 -11.57
N ALA A 114 18.06 11.62 -10.86
CA ALA A 114 16.96 12.37 -10.26
C ALA A 114 16.21 13.20 -11.33
N ASP A 115 15.00 13.65 -11.01
CA ASP A 115 14.27 14.59 -11.84
C ASP A 115 15.06 15.91 -11.96
N PHE A 116 15.41 16.30 -13.18
CA PHE A 116 15.93 17.63 -13.51
C PHE A 116 14.80 18.57 -13.88
N LEU A 117 13.80 18.04 -14.59
CA LEU A 117 12.57 18.74 -14.94
C LEU A 117 11.37 17.83 -14.66
N THR A 118 10.39 18.36 -13.95
CA THR A 118 9.06 17.77 -13.80
C THR A 118 8.02 18.76 -14.35
N THR A 119 7.20 18.33 -15.30
CA THR A 119 6.09 19.14 -15.85
C THR A 119 4.75 18.43 -15.66
N GLY A 120 3.73 19.18 -15.25
CA GLY A 120 2.36 18.65 -15.17
C GLY A 120 1.72 18.43 -16.53
N ASN A 121 2.15 19.19 -17.55
CA ASN A 121 1.55 19.16 -18.87
C ASN A 121 2.62 19.08 -19.98
N ASP A 122 2.48 19.86 -21.06
CA ASP A 122 3.29 19.71 -22.28
C ASP A 122 4.71 20.27 -22.11
N ILE A 123 5.66 19.61 -22.76
CA ILE A 123 6.99 20.15 -23.04
C ILE A 123 7.06 20.49 -24.53
N THR A 124 7.18 21.77 -24.85
CA THR A 124 7.29 22.25 -26.23
C THR A 124 8.64 22.90 -26.47
N VAL A 125 9.42 22.34 -27.40
CA VAL A 125 10.71 22.90 -27.85
C VAL A 125 10.62 23.28 -29.32
N ALA A 126 10.83 24.56 -29.61
CA ALA A 126 10.74 25.10 -30.95
C ALA A 126 11.70 24.41 -31.95
N PRO A 127 11.31 24.27 -33.24
CA PRO A 127 12.14 23.57 -34.23
C PRO A 127 13.57 24.11 -34.33
N GLY A 128 14.54 23.20 -34.30
CA GLY A 128 15.97 23.52 -34.37
C GLY A 128 16.59 23.95 -33.03
N GLN A 129 15.81 23.93 -31.94
CA GLN A 129 16.27 24.17 -30.57
C GLN A 129 16.31 22.87 -29.77
N ARG A 130 17.06 22.86 -28.66
CA ARG A 130 17.29 21.68 -27.83
C ARG A 130 17.23 22.02 -26.34
N LEU A 131 16.39 21.31 -25.59
CA LEU A 131 16.44 21.26 -24.14
C LEU A 131 17.39 20.13 -23.73
N LEU A 132 18.44 20.44 -22.95
CA LEU A 132 19.43 19.46 -22.52
C LEU A 132 19.27 19.16 -21.03
N ALA A 133 18.98 17.90 -20.70
CA ALA A 133 18.87 17.41 -19.32
C ALA A 133 19.77 16.17 -19.11
N ASP A 134 20.95 16.16 -19.74
CA ASP A 134 21.85 15.01 -19.74
C ASP A 134 22.25 14.61 -18.29
N GLY A 135 21.97 13.37 -17.91
CA GLY A 135 22.27 12.82 -16.59
C GLY A 135 21.11 12.85 -15.59
N GLY A 136 19.95 13.40 -15.97
CA GLY A 136 18.73 13.40 -15.16
C GLY A 136 17.49 12.95 -15.92
N VAL A 137 16.39 12.87 -15.19
CA VAL A 137 15.06 12.54 -15.70
C VAL A 137 14.31 13.81 -16.08
N VAL A 138 13.62 13.77 -17.21
CA VAL A 138 12.60 14.74 -17.63
C VAL A 138 11.25 14.03 -17.53
N ARG A 139 10.55 14.29 -16.44
CA ARG A 139 9.22 13.73 -16.15
C ARG A 139 8.15 14.68 -16.65
N TYR A 140 7.17 14.18 -17.40
CA TYR A 140 6.15 15.02 -18.04
C TYR A 140 4.76 14.37 -18.07
N GLY A 141 3.72 15.14 -17.77
CA GLY A 141 2.34 14.65 -17.78
C GLY A 141 1.60 14.74 -19.12
N GLY A 142 2.01 15.67 -19.98
CA GLY A 142 1.43 15.85 -21.32
C GLY A 142 2.25 15.21 -22.43
N THR A 143 2.54 15.99 -23.46
CA THR A 143 3.30 15.59 -24.63
C THR A 143 4.65 16.28 -24.69
N VAL A 144 5.65 15.60 -25.24
CA VAL A 144 6.94 16.21 -25.58
C VAL A 144 6.98 16.47 -27.09
N THR A 145 7.19 17.72 -27.47
CA THR A 145 7.44 18.13 -28.86
C THR A 145 8.79 18.83 -29.01
N GLY A 146 9.51 18.52 -30.09
CA GLY A 146 10.83 19.09 -30.36
C GLY A 146 11.98 18.17 -29.94
N THR A 147 13.13 18.75 -29.58
CA THR A 147 14.33 17.98 -29.19
C THR A 147 14.65 18.17 -27.72
N VAL A 148 14.54 17.09 -26.95
CA VAL A 148 14.87 17.02 -25.53
C VAL A 148 15.87 15.88 -25.33
N THR A 149 16.89 16.09 -24.49
CA THR A 149 17.81 15.03 -24.04
C THR A 149 17.64 14.76 -22.55
N GLY A 150 18.24 13.67 -22.04
CA GLY A 150 17.95 13.11 -20.72
C GLY A 150 17.05 11.88 -20.81
N ASP A 151 16.71 11.31 -19.66
CA ASP A 151 15.79 10.18 -19.57
C ASP A 151 14.35 10.71 -19.56
N LEU A 152 13.62 10.51 -20.64
CA LEU A 152 12.23 10.96 -20.77
C LEU A 152 11.29 9.98 -20.08
N GLU A 153 10.49 10.46 -19.14
CA GLU A 153 9.49 9.66 -18.41
C GLU A 153 8.11 10.31 -18.51
N HIS A 154 7.17 9.63 -19.15
CA HIS A 154 5.78 10.10 -19.23
C HIS A 154 5.01 9.60 -18.03
N ASP A 155 4.42 10.54 -17.30
CA ASP A 155 3.71 10.31 -16.05
C ASP A 155 2.61 11.37 -15.94
N PRO A 156 1.34 11.05 -16.28
CA PRO A 156 0.23 12.00 -16.27
C PRO A 156 0.03 12.73 -14.93
N ASP A 157 0.47 12.12 -13.85
CA ASP A 157 0.29 12.59 -12.47
C ASP A 157 1.59 13.22 -11.92
N ALA A 158 2.57 13.50 -12.80
CA ALA A 158 3.90 14.02 -12.44
C ALA A 158 3.89 15.28 -11.56
N ALA A 159 2.89 16.15 -11.73
CA ALA A 159 2.76 17.39 -10.98
C ALA A 159 2.00 17.23 -9.65
N ASP A 160 1.27 16.14 -9.46
CA ASP A 160 0.37 15.93 -8.32
C ASP A 160 1.05 16.12 -6.96
N PRO A 161 2.29 15.60 -6.74
CA PRO A 161 2.99 15.79 -5.46
C PRO A 161 3.28 17.26 -5.13
N TYR A 162 3.21 18.16 -6.11
CA TYR A 162 3.59 19.56 -5.98
C TYR A 162 2.40 20.53 -6.08
N LEU A 163 1.19 20.05 -6.36
CA LEU A 163 0.02 20.91 -6.52
C LEU A 163 -0.25 21.73 -5.25
N ALA A 164 -0.16 21.11 -4.08
CA ALA A 164 -0.40 21.76 -2.80
C ALA A 164 0.64 22.86 -2.48
N LEU A 165 1.88 22.73 -2.99
CA LEU A 165 2.93 23.74 -2.80
C LEU A 165 2.52 25.10 -3.36
N ARG A 166 1.75 25.12 -4.45
CA ARG A 166 1.30 26.36 -5.08
C ARG A 166 0.50 27.23 -4.11
N ASP A 167 -0.49 26.63 -3.45
CA ASP A 167 -1.34 27.29 -2.45
C ASP A 167 -0.55 27.66 -1.20
N GLN A 168 0.31 26.75 -0.73
CA GLN A 168 1.16 26.98 0.45
C GLN A 168 2.10 28.16 0.27
N LEU A 169 2.75 28.26 -0.89
CA LEU A 169 3.64 29.37 -1.21
C LEU A 169 2.89 30.70 -1.28
N THR A 170 1.64 30.71 -1.77
CA THR A 170 0.77 31.89 -1.75
C THR A 170 0.45 32.33 -0.31
N VAL A 171 0.04 31.38 0.54
CA VAL A 171 -0.29 31.64 1.95
C VAL A 171 0.94 32.13 2.73
N ALA A 172 2.07 31.43 2.59
CA ALA A 172 3.32 31.78 3.24
C ALA A 172 3.81 33.17 2.82
N SER A 173 3.78 33.47 1.52
CA SER A 173 4.16 34.78 1.00
C SER A 173 3.34 35.92 1.65
N GLN A 174 2.03 35.73 1.80
CA GLN A 174 1.17 36.68 2.49
C GLN A 174 1.49 36.80 3.98
N CYS A 175 1.72 35.70 4.67
CA CYS A 175 2.05 35.69 6.10
C CYS A 175 3.44 36.31 6.41
N TYR A 176 4.44 36.07 5.56
CA TYR A 176 5.75 36.71 5.72
C TYR A 176 5.63 38.23 5.65
N ALA A 177 4.73 38.72 4.81
CA ALA A 177 4.44 40.15 4.68
C ALA A 177 3.48 40.71 5.75
N ARG A 178 2.59 39.89 6.30
CA ARG A 178 1.45 40.36 7.11
C ARG A 178 1.15 39.50 8.34
N VAL A 179 0.75 40.15 9.43
CA VAL A 179 0.24 39.52 10.65
C VAL A 179 -1.16 40.07 10.88
N ASP A 180 -2.17 39.19 10.96
CA ASP A 180 -3.58 39.58 11.08
C ASP A 180 -4.07 40.56 10.01
N GLY A 181 -3.54 40.44 8.79
CA GLY A 181 -3.86 41.31 7.64
C GLY A 181 -3.12 42.66 7.63
N GLU A 182 -2.44 43.02 8.71
CA GLU A 182 -1.60 44.22 8.79
C GLU A 182 -0.16 43.91 8.39
N LEU A 183 0.58 44.90 7.90
CA LEU A 183 1.98 44.69 7.52
C LEU A 183 2.82 44.25 8.72
N ARG A 184 3.65 43.22 8.52
CA ARG A 184 4.62 42.77 9.51
C ARG A 184 5.51 43.94 9.91
N THR A 185 5.76 44.08 11.21
CA THR A 185 6.60 45.16 11.73
C THR A 185 8.01 45.04 11.16
N ALA A 186 8.48 46.09 10.49
CA ALA A 186 9.82 46.13 9.94
C ALA A 186 10.87 46.30 11.06
N THR A 187 11.96 45.54 10.98
CA THR A 187 13.14 45.67 11.85
C THR A 187 14.27 46.43 11.15
N GLY A 188 14.03 46.90 9.92
CA GLY A 188 14.94 47.78 9.19
C GLY A 188 14.21 48.80 8.31
N THR A 189 14.98 49.60 7.59
CA THR A 189 14.48 50.59 6.63
C THR A 189 15.08 50.36 5.25
N ALA A 190 14.28 50.58 4.20
CA ALA A 190 14.74 50.57 2.82
C ALA A 190 14.58 51.97 2.23
N VAL A 191 15.65 52.50 1.63
CA VAL A 191 15.66 53.85 1.04
C VAL A 191 16.22 53.78 -0.37
N ASN A 192 15.40 54.09 -1.37
CA ASN A 192 15.87 54.32 -2.74
C ASN A 192 16.59 55.67 -2.80
N GLN A 193 17.89 55.65 -3.11
CA GLN A 193 18.76 56.82 -3.22
C GLN A 193 19.00 57.22 -4.69
N GLY A 194 18.29 56.60 -5.64
CA GLY A 194 18.34 56.87 -7.08
C GLY A 194 19.49 56.20 -7.83
N TYR A 195 20.58 55.88 -7.15
CA TYR A 195 21.72 55.10 -7.69
C TYR A 195 21.94 53.77 -6.94
N GLN A 196 21.28 53.60 -5.79
CA GLN A 196 21.21 52.37 -5.00
C GLN A 196 19.93 52.36 -4.15
N THR A 197 19.45 51.18 -3.76
CA THR A 197 18.60 51.01 -2.58
C THR A 197 19.47 50.60 -1.40
N LEU A 198 19.42 51.40 -0.32
CA LEU A 198 20.07 51.09 0.94
C LEU A 198 19.07 50.46 1.91
N PHE A 199 19.37 49.24 2.34
CA PHE A 199 18.69 48.51 3.39
C PHE A 199 19.49 48.61 4.68
N THR A 200 18.94 49.24 5.71
CA THR A 200 19.60 49.40 7.01
C THR A 200 18.81 48.65 8.07
N GLY A 201 19.39 47.56 8.60
CA GLY A 201 18.80 46.79 9.70
C GLY A 201 18.97 47.46 11.06
N ASP A 202 18.31 46.92 12.08
CA ASP A 202 18.44 47.37 13.47
C ASP A 202 19.75 46.92 14.15
N GLY A 203 20.45 45.95 13.54
CA GLY A 203 21.71 45.39 14.05
C GLY A 203 21.55 44.43 15.22
N THR A 204 20.31 44.02 15.55
CA THR A 204 20.02 43.18 16.72
C THR A 204 19.03 42.05 16.46
N SER A 205 18.05 42.24 15.58
CA SER A 205 17.03 41.22 15.32
C SER A 205 17.59 40.05 14.51
N ALA A 206 17.23 38.82 14.91
CA ALA A 206 17.54 37.60 14.19
C ALA A 206 16.84 37.54 12.83
N LEU A 207 15.67 38.15 12.71
CA LEU A 207 14.97 38.37 11.45
C LEU A 207 14.96 39.87 11.10
N GLN A 208 15.63 40.21 10.00
CA GLN A 208 15.67 41.56 9.42
C GLN A 208 14.55 41.70 8.38
N VAL A 209 13.49 42.42 8.72
CA VAL A 209 12.29 42.62 7.90
C VAL A 209 12.33 44.01 7.26
N PHE A 210 12.22 44.05 5.93
CA PHE A 210 12.12 45.27 5.15
C PHE A 210 10.83 45.26 4.34
N ASN A 211 9.98 46.26 4.52
CA ASN A 211 8.78 46.45 3.71
C ASN A 211 9.06 47.53 2.66
N VAL A 212 8.99 47.16 1.38
CA VAL A 212 9.39 48.00 0.24
C VAL A 212 8.20 48.18 -0.69
N ASP A 213 7.73 49.42 -0.82
CA ASP A 213 6.58 49.79 -1.66
C ASP A 213 6.96 50.51 -2.96
N PHE A 214 8.23 50.41 -3.35
CA PHE A 214 8.82 51.03 -4.55
C PHE A 214 9.67 50.04 -5.35
N ASP A 215 9.93 50.35 -6.61
CA ASP A 215 10.82 49.56 -7.47
C ASP A 215 12.28 49.69 -7.04
N LEU A 216 13.04 48.61 -7.16
CA LEU A 216 14.50 48.65 -7.04
C LEU A 216 15.11 49.09 -8.38
N ALA A 217 14.77 50.31 -8.79
CA ALA A 217 15.30 50.99 -9.96
C ALA A 217 15.49 52.48 -9.66
N GLY A 218 16.39 53.13 -10.39
CA GLY A 218 16.53 54.58 -10.35
C GLY A 218 15.28 55.28 -10.88
N ALA A 219 15.12 56.57 -10.61
CA ALA A 219 13.89 57.33 -10.93
C ALA A 219 13.48 57.31 -12.42
N SER A 220 14.41 57.04 -13.34
CA SER A 220 14.14 56.88 -14.78
C SER A 220 14.01 55.41 -15.23
N GLY A 221 13.86 54.47 -14.30
CA GLY A 221 13.89 53.02 -14.54
C GLY A 221 15.29 52.44 -14.77
N GLY A 222 16.35 53.22 -14.54
CA GLY A 222 17.73 52.77 -14.70
C GLY A 222 18.16 51.79 -13.61
N GLN A 223 19.20 50.98 -13.89
CA GLN A 223 19.72 50.05 -12.90
C GLN A 223 20.35 50.75 -11.70
N GLN A 224 20.24 50.14 -10.52
CA GLN A 224 20.81 50.68 -9.28
C GLN A 224 21.45 49.60 -8.39
N GLY A 225 22.28 50.04 -7.44
CA GLY A 225 22.91 49.16 -6.45
C GLY A 225 21.92 48.65 -5.39
N ILE A 226 22.25 47.55 -4.73
CA ILE A 226 21.57 47.00 -3.55
C ILE A 226 22.64 46.90 -2.48
N VAL A 227 22.39 47.56 -1.34
CA VAL A 227 23.35 47.63 -0.25
C VAL A 227 22.65 47.31 1.05
N PHE A 228 23.20 46.38 1.81
CA PHE A 228 22.78 46.09 3.19
C PHE A 228 23.77 46.71 4.18
N GLN A 229 23.26 47.28 5.26
CA GLN A 229 24.02 47.83 6.38
C GLN A 229 23.42 47.40 7.70
N ASN A 230 24.29 47.20 8.69
CA ASN A 230 23.87 46.87 10.06
C ASN A 230 22.98 45.61 10.14
N ILE A 231 23.35 44.58 9.37
CA ILE A 231 22.72 43.25 9.38
C ILE A 231 23.61 42.34 10.21
N PRO A 232 23.10 41.66 11.26
CA PRO A 232 23.86 40.64 11.98
C PRO A 232 24.32 39.49 11.06
N ASP A 233 25.46 38.88 11.37
CA ASP A 233 26.10 37.88 10.51
C ASP A 233 25.21 36.64 10.30
N ASP A 234 24.41 36.25 11.29
CA ASP A 234 23.56 35.05 11.23
C ASP A 234 22.06 35.38 11.01
N ALA A 235 21.72 36.65 10.76
CA ALA A 235 20.32 37.05 10.66
C ALA A 235 19.68 36.65 9.31
N THR A 236 18.46 36.13 9.34
CA THR A 236 17.63 36.02 8.14
C THR A 236 17.24 37.40 7.65
N VAL A 237 17.30 37.62 6.33
CA VAL A 237 16.88 38.87 5.69
C VAL A 237 15.64 38.61 4.86
N LEU A 238 14.52 39.19 5.28
CA LEU A 238 13.23 39.10 4.60
C LEU A 238 12.88 40.48 4.00
N VAL A 239 12.87 40.57 2.68
CA VAL A 239 12.44 41.77 1.96
C VAL A 239 11.07 41.56 1.34
N ASN A 240 10.04 42.18 1.91
CA ASN A 240 8.69 42.20 1.37
C ASN A 240 8.53 43.31 0.33
N MET A 241 8.52 42.93 -0.94
CA MET A 241 8.25 43.80 -2.09
C MET A 241 6.74 43.96 -2.28
N LEU A 242 6.15 44.95 -1.60
CA LEU A 242 4.70 45.17 -1.51
C LEU A 242 4.14 45.81 -2.78
N GLY A 243 2.96 45.42 -3.26
CA GLY A 243 2.29 46.03 -4.42
C GLY A 243 2.22 45.13 -5.65
N SER A 244 1.29 45.44 -6.56
CA SER A 244 0.90 44.55 -7.67
C SER A 244 1.90 44.43 -8.81
N GLU A 245 2.77 45.43 -8.98
CA GLU A 245 3.80 45.43 -10.02
C GLU A 245 5.13 45.86 -9.40
N ARG A 246 6.16 45.05 -9.61
CA ARG A 246 7.50 45.34 -9.08
C ARG A 246 8.57 45.07 -10.11
N THR A 247 9.48 46.04 -10.23
CA THR A 247 10.68 45.91 -11.03
C THR A 247 11.91 46.01 -10.15
N ILE A 248 12.77 45.00 -10.25
CA ILE A 248 14.14 45.03 -9.77
C ILE A 248 15.03 45.21 -11.00
N ASN A 249 15.69 46.37 -11.10
CA ASN A 249 16.68 46.64 -12.13
C ASN A 249 18.01 46.95 -11.46
N THR A 250 18.94 45.99 -11.45
CA THR A 250 20.15 46.09 -10.63
C THR A 250 21.43 45.65 -11.33
N TYR A 251 22.54 46.29 -10.98
CA TYR A 251 23.90 45.85 -11.33
C TYR A 251 24.59 45.10 -10.18
N SER A 252 23.89 44.83 -9.08
CA SER A 252 24.49 44.33 -7.84
C SER A 252 24.72 42.83 -7.87
N GLY A 253 25.72 42.40 -7.11
CA GLY A 253 26.14 41.02 -7.01
C GLY A 253 27.18 40.69 -8.07
N GLY A 254 28.22 40.00 -7.62
CA GLY A 254 29.36 39.60 -8.42
C GLY A 254 29.58 38.09 -8.36
N ILE A 255 30.49 37.60 -9.19
CA ILE A 255 30.84 36.17 -9.21
C ILE A 255 31.89 35.78 -8.16
N VAL A 256 32.59 36.75 -7.58
CA VAL A 256 33.67 36.51 -6.59
C VAL A 256 33.22 36.98 -5.22
N ASP A 257 33.01 36.02 -4.31
CA ASP A 257 32.40 36.26 -3.00
C ASP A 257 33.27 37.20 -2.14
N ALA A 258 34.60 37.09 -2.23
CA ALA A 258 35.53 37.93 -1.46
C ALA A 258 35.51 39.43 -1.85
N THR A 259 34.88 39.79 -2.96
CA THR A 259 34.88 41.18 -3.49
C THR A 259 33.52 41.84 -3.52
N ASP A 260 32.44 41.08 -3.39
CA ASP A 260 31.08 41.60 -3.34
C ASP A 260 30.40 41.22 -2.01
N PRO A 261 30.22 42.16 -1.08
CA PRO A 261 29.64 41.88 0.22
C PRO A 261 28.17 41.46 0.14
N LEU A 262 27.47 41.69 -0.97
CA LEU A 262 26.09 41.22 -1.14
C LEU A 262 26.01 39.68 -1.16
N ASN A 263 27.05 39.01 -1.65
CA ASN A 263 27.10 37.56 -1.78
C ASN A 263 27.00 36.85 -0.41
N ALA A 264 27.47 37.49 0.67
CA ALA A 264 27.41 36.94 2.03
C ALA A 264 25.98 36.80 2.61
N TYR A 265 24.97 37.35 1.93
CA TYR A 265 23.56 37.22 2.33
C TYR A 265 22.81 36.17 1.50
N ARG A 266 23.40 35.65 0.43
CA ARG A 266 22.77 34.80 -0.59
C ARG A 266 21.89 33.69 0.00
N GLU A 267 22.42 32.94 0.97
CA GLU A 267 21.77 31.75 1.53
C GLU A 267 20.73 32.09 2.62
N ARG A 268 20.59 33.36 3.01
CA ARG A 268 19.68 33.80 4.08
C ARG A 268 18.84 35.02 3.71
N LEU A 269 18.84 35.39 2.43
CA LEU A 269 18.10 36.51 1.88
C LEU A 269 16.91 35.98 1.07
N LEU A 270 15.70 36.35 1.49
CA LEU A 270 14.46 36.08 0.78
C LEU A 270 13.83 37.38 0.29
N TRP A 271 13.61 37.46 -1.03
CA TRP A 271 12.82 38.48 -1.69
C TRP A 271 11.39 37.97 -1.85
N ASN A 272 10.49 38.42 -0.98
CA ASN A 272 9.10 38.01 -0.95
C ASN A 272 8.20 39.04 -1.67
N PHE A 273 7.41 38.60 -2.64
CA PHE A 273 6.47 39.41 -3.42
C PHE A 273 5.05 38.95 -3.12
N PRO A 274 4.43 39.44 -2.02
CA PRO A 274 3.12 38.96 -1.57
C PRO A 274 1.98 39.34 -2.51
N ASP A 275 2.08 40.48 -3.18
CA ASP A 275 0.95 41.06 -3.91
C ASP A 275 1.19 41.18 -5.42
N ALA A 276 2.41 40.85 -5.88
CA ALA A 276 2.84 41.13 -7.25
C ALA A 276 2.21 40.16 -8.25
N THR A 277 1.38 40.68 -9.14
CA THR A 277 0.95 39.97 -10.36
C THR A 277 1.98 40.11 -11.47
N THR A 278 2.88 41.09 -11.37
CA THR A 278 4.01 41.29 -12.30
C THR A 278 5.29 41.51 -11.50
N ALA A 279 6.28 40.64 -11.70
CA ALA A 279 7.61 40.78 -11.12
C ALA A 279 8.68 40.75 -12.22
N ASN A 280 9.45 41.84 -12.38
CA ASN A 280 10.49 41.94 -13.39
C ASN A 280 11.87 41.97 -12.74
N PHE A 281 12.76 41.08 -13.16
CA PHE A 281 14.15 41.01 -12.73
C PHE A 281 15.04 41.33 -13.93
N ALA A 282 15.68 42.50 -13.89
CA ALA A 282 16.45 43.07 -14.98
C ALA A 282 17.76 43.69 -14.48
N GLY A 283 18.60 44.09 -15.42
CA GLY A 283 19.87 44.75 -15.16
C GLY A 283 21.06 43.90 -15.57
N THR A 284 22.20 44.11 -14.91
CA THR A 284 23.50 43.53 -15.32
C THR A 284 24.22 42.80 -14.19
N GLY A 285 23.62 42.72 -13.01
CA GLY A 285 24.22 42.06 -11.83
C GLY A 285 23.89 40.58 -11.72
N GLN A 286 24.69 39.87 -10.93
CA GLN A 286 24.41 38.51 -10.45
C GLN A 286 23.50 38.63 -9.22
N PHE A 287 22.19 38.62 -9.40
CA PHE A 287 21.24 38.86 -8.32
C PHE A 287 21.38 37.83 -7.20
N GLN A 288 21.41 38.27 -5.94
CA GLN A 288 21.66 37.41 -4.78
C GLN A 288 20.39 37.22 -3.96
N GLY A 289 20.20 36.00 -3.44
CA GLY A 289 19.08 35.64 -2.58
C GLY A 289 17.99 34.87 -3.30
N SER A 290 17.19 34.17 -2.50
CA SER A 290 16.04 33.43 -2.98
C SER A 290 14.83 34.34 -3.21
N VAL A 291 13.93 33.92 -4.08
CA VAL A 291 12.74 34.68 -4.49
C VAL A 291 11.49 33.86 -4.23
N LEU A 292 10.46 34.51 -3.67
CA LEU A 292 9.11 33.97 -3.55
C LEU A 292 8.11 34.97 -4.15
N VAL A 293 7.41 34.57 -5.22
CA VAL A 293 6.29 35.33 -5.80
C VAL A 293 4.98 34.60 -5.50
N GLY A 294 4.22 35.15 -4.55
CA GLY A 294 3.08 34.49 -3.94
C GLY A 294 1.81 34.39 -4.80
N PRO A 295 1.38 35.44 -5.53
CA PRO A 295 0.13 35.38 -6.28
C PRO A 295 0.17 34.35 -7.42
N GLN A 296 -0.87 33.53 -7.52
CA GLN A 296 -0.96 32.47 -8.53
C GLN A 296 -1.22 32.96 -9.95
N ASN A 297 -1.80 34.15 -10.07
CA ASN A 297 -2.01 34.84 -11.34
C ASN A 297 -0.81 35.73 -11.73
N SER A 298 0.36 35.50 -11.12
CA SER A 298 1.55 36.29 -11.38
C SER A 298 2.30 35.87 -12.65
N MET A 299 3.02 36.83 -13.21
CA MET A 299 4.03 36.62 -14.24
C MET A 299 5.37 37.17 -13.75
N SER A 300 6.35 36.29 -13.61
CA SER A 300 7.73 36.65 -13.29
C SER A 300 8.58 36.66 -14.56
N THR A 301 9.19 37.81 -14.91
CA THR A 301 10.12 37.91 -16.05
C THR A 301 11.55 38.06 -15.54
N VAL A 302 12.39 37.06 -15.78
CA VAL A 302 13.80 37.04 -15.39
C VAL A 302 14.67 37.27 -16.61
N SER A 303 15.48 38.34 -16.57
CA SER A 303 16.31 38.77 -17.71
C SER A 303 17.74 39.21 -17.37
N LEU A 304 18.03 39.37 -16.09
CA LEU A 304 19.36 39.69 -15.58
C LEU A 304 20.32 38.47 -15.67
N PRO A 305 21.64 38.67 -15.66
CA PRO A 305 22.63 37.61 -15.90
C PRO A 305 22.55 36.36 -15.02
N GLY A 306 22.10 36.46 -13.76
CA GLY A 306 21.86 35.26 -12.99
C GLY A 306 21.12 35.48 -11.69
N ILE A 307 20.33 34.48 -11.30
CA ILE A 307 19.70 34.38 -9.98
C ILE A 307 20.55 33.43 -9.14
N ASN A 308 21.11 33.93 -8.05
CA ASN A 308 21.94 33.17 -7.12
C ASN A 308 21.11 32.88 -5.86
N GLY A 309 20.25 31.88 -5.96
CA GLY A 309 19.29 31.51 -4.93
C GLY A 309 18.16 30.68 -5.54
N ARG A 310 17.24 30.22 -4.70
CA ARG A 310 16.02 29.55 -5.14
C ARG A 310 15.06 30.52 -5.80
N PHE A 311 14.25 30.05 -6.75
CA PHE A 311 13.23 30.87 -7.39
C PHE A 311 11.88 30.18 -7.38
N PHE A 312 10.98 30.65 -6.51
CA PHE A 312 9.64 30.09 -6.34
C PHE A 312 8.59 31.10 -6.79
N SER A 313 7.75 30.70 -7.73
CA SER A 313 6.63 31.51 -8.22
C SER A 313 5.38 30.64 -8.23
N SER A 314 4.34 31.02 -7.49
CA SER A 314 3.05 30.32 -7.56
C SER A 314 2.30 30.57 -8.87
N GLY A 315 2.77 31.53 -9.69
CA GLY A 315 2.34 31.77 -11.06
C GLY A 315 3.42 31.43 -12.09
N SER A 316 3.26 31.96 -13.29
CA SER A 316 4.12 31.69 -14.44
C SER A 316 5.50 32.36 -14.34
N ILE A 317 6.51 31.74 -14.96
CA ILE A 317 7.85 32.30 -15.12
C ILE A 317 8.19 32.44 -16.60
N THR A 318 8.75 33.58 -17.01
CA THR A 318 9.44 33.75 -18.29
C THR A 318 10.91 34.01 -18.03
N HIS A 319 11.77 33.06 -18.41
CA HIS A 319 13.22 33.24 -18.44
C HIS A 319 13.63 33.71 -19.83
N THR A 320 14.16 34.92 -19.94
CA THR A 320 14.49 35.57 -21.20
C THR A 320 15.79 36.34 -21.11
N SER A 321 16.34 36.83 -22.21
CA SER A 321 17.36 37.88 -22.20
C SER A 321 17.68 38.37 -23.61
N GLU A 322 18.18 39.60 -23.71
CA GLU A 322 18.88 40.09 -24.90
C GLU A 322 20.35 39.67 -24.94
N GLN A 323 20.93 39.28 -23.80
CA GLN A 323 22.32 38.86 -23.62
C GLN A 323 22.41 37.34 -23.43
N SER A 324 23.56 36.73 -23.73
CA SER A 324 23.79 35.29 -23.49
C SER A 324 24.30 35.03 -22.07
N GLY A 325 24.09 33.82 -21.55
CA GLY A 325 24.58 33.40 -20.22
C GLY A 325 23.72 33.99 -19.11
N VAL A 326 22.39 33.84 -19.24
CA VAL A 326 21.40 34.25 -18.24
C VAL A 326 20.86 32.98 -17.62
N GLU A 327 21.09 32.82 -16.31
CA GLU A 327 21.10 31.51 -15.65
C GLU A 327 20.35 31.55 -14.29
N PHE A 328 19.74 30.44 -13.90
CA PHE A 328 19.41 30.20 -12.48
C PHE A 328 20.49 29.31 -11.88
N HIS A 329 21.08 29.73 -10.76
CA HIS A 329 22.05 28.94 -10.01
C HIS A 329 21.40 28.34 -8.76
N ALA A 330 21.81 27.13 -8.39
CA ALA A 330 21.19 26.40 -7.30
C ALA A 330 21.86 26.69 -5.96
N TYR A 331 21.59 27.85 -5.37
CA TYR A 331 22.00 28.16 -4.00
C TYR A 331 20.83 27.98 -3.02
N PRO A 332 21.06 27.37 -1.84
CA PRO A 332 20.01 27.11 -0.88
C PRO A 332 19.50 28.39 -0.23
N PHE A 333 18.38 28.26 0.47
CA PHE A 333 17.92 29.22 1.46
C PHE A 333 17.82 28.52 2.81
N ASP A 334 18.68 28.93 3.73
CA ASP A 334 18.84 28.37 5.08
C ASP A 334 18.39 29.38 6.16
N GLY A 335 17.71 30.45 5.76
CA GLY A 335 17.18 31.45 6.68
C GLY A 335 15.99 30.94 7.49
N ASP A 336 15.94 31.31 8.77
CA ASP A 336 14.82 31.10 9.69
C ASP A 336 13.71 32.14 9.43
N LEU A 337 12.60 31.70 8.85
CA LEU A 337 11.45 32.54 8.49
C LEU A 337 10.42 32.63 9.64
N PRO A 338 9.51 33.63 9.62
CA PRO A 338 8.41 33.65 10.57
C PRO A 338 7.59 32.36 10.55
N ASP A 339 7.27 31.85 11.73
CA ASP A 339 6.21 30.87 11.89
C ASP A 339 4.88 31.52 11.49
N CYS A 340 4.20 30.87 10.56
CA CYS A 340 2.99 31.35 9.93
C CYS A 340 1.72 30.69 10.44
N GLY A 341 1.83 29.79 11.42
CA GLY A 341 0.73 28.98 11.92
C GLY A 341 0.26 27.97 10.88
N ASP A 342 0.26 26.70 11.25
CA ASP A 342 -0.31 25.62 10.43
C ASP A 342 -1.81 25.90 10.19
N GLU A 343 -2.38 25.75 8.98
CA GLU A 343 -2.13 24.73 7.95
C GLU A 343 -2.34 25.30 6.54
N PRO A 344 -1.46 24.98 5.57
CA PRO A 344 -1.74 23.89 4.62
C PRO A 344 -0.61 22.86 4.64
N PRO A 345 -0.84 21.59 4.24
CA PRO A 345 0.00 20.47 4.66
C PRO A 345 1.42 20.68 4.18
N GLY A 346 2.38 20.84 5.10
CA GLY A 346 3.79 20.76 4.72
C GLY A 346 4.11 19.40 4.06
N PRO A 347 5.36 19.13 3.67
CA PRO A 347 5.82 17.77 3.89
C PRO A 347 5.74 17.63 5.40
N GLY A 348 4.97 16.68 5.90
CA GLY A 348 4.81 16.58 7.34
C GLY A 348 6.17 16.59 8.07
N PRO A 349 6.20 16.83 9.40
CA PRO A 349 7.21 16.10 10.20
C PRO A 349 7.20 14.66 9.67
N ASP A 350 8.35 13.98 9.48
CA ASP A 350 8.42 12.58 8.96
C ASP A 350 7.08 11.92 9.23
N PRO A 351 6.22 11.78 8.19
CA PRO A 351 4.76 11.72 8.35
C PRO A 351 4.51 10.84 9.54
N VAL A 352 3.77 11.29 10.58
CA VAL A 352 3.71 10.53 11.83
C VAL A 352 3.32 9.10 11.49
N THR A 353 4.31 8.22 11.44
CA THR A 353 4.13 6.91 10.84
C THR A 353 3.73 5.98 11.95
N GLY A 354 2.75 5.14 11.67
CA GLY A 354 2.40 4.05 12.54
C GLY A 354 2.25 2.76 11.76
N GLU A 355 2.34 1.66 12.50
CA GLU A 355 2.09 0.34 11.93
C GLU A 355 0.58 0.17 11.75
N VAL A 356 0.16 -0.18 10.54
CA VAL A 356 -1.18 -0.71 10.26
C VAL A 356 -0.99 -2.21 10.02
N ARG A 357 -1.65 -3.05 10.83
CA ARG A 357 -1.52 -4.51 10.73
C ARG A 357 -2.85 -5.24 10.65
N VAL A 358 -2.84 -6.39 9.99
CA VAL A 358 -3.92 -7.37 10.00
C VAL A 358 -3.45 -8.62 10.73
N GLU A 359 -4.30 -9.13 11.64
CA GLU A 359 -4.09 -10.37 12.38
C GLU A 359 -5.05 -11.43 11.79
N LYS A 360 -4.48 -12.36 11.02
CA LYS A 360 -5.21 -13.42 10.31
C LYS A 360 -5.38 -14.64 11.19
N THR A 361 -6.64 -15.01 11.43
CA THR A 361 -6.99 -16.17 12.25
C THR A 361 -8.02 -17.07 11.58
N ASP A 362 -8.06 -18.32 12.05
CA ASP A 362 -9.10 -19.28 11.78
C ASP A 362 -10.39 -18.89 12.53
N ALA A 363 -11.52 -18.85 11.82
CA ALA A 363 -12.79 -18.38 12.38
C ALA A 363 -13.37 -19.32 13.46
N GLU A 364 -12.99 -20.59 13.47
CA GLU A 364 -13.51 -21.61 14.38
C GLU A 364 -12.63 -21.78 15.63
N THR A 365 -11.33 -21.89 15.42
CA THR A 365 -10.32 -22.21 16.45
C THR A 365 -9.67 -20.97 17.03
N GLY A 366 -9.59 -19.87 16.26
CA GLY A 366 -8.83 -18.67 16.61
C GLY A 366 -7.31 -18.81 16.41
N ASP A 367 -6.84 -19.90 15.82
CA ASP A 367 -5.42 -20.13 15.53
C ASP A 367 -4.94 -19.18 14.42
N ALA A 368 -3.66 -18.78 14.48
CA ALA A 368 -3.05 -17.88 13.50
C ALA A 368 -2.83 -18.57 12.15
N LEU A 369 -3.06 -17.84 11.04
CA LEU A 369 -2.96 -18.37 9.68
C LEU A 369 -1.89 -17.66 8.85
N ALA A 370 -0.86 -18.41 8.44
CA ALA A 370 0.19 -17.95 7.55
C ALA A 370 -0.20 -18.10 6.06
N GLY A 371 0.36 -17.25 5.20
CA GLY A 371 0.23 -17.38 3.74
C GLY A 371 -0.99 -16.71 3.12
N ALA A 372 -1.81 -15.98 3.88
CA ALA A 372 -2.85 -15.12 3.30
C ALA A 372 -2.20 -13.88 2.67
N GLU A 373 -2.69 -13.40 1.53
CA GLU A 373 -2.20 -12.21 0.84
C GLU A 373 -3.18 -11.04 0.96
N PHE A 374 -2.66 -9.86 1.28
CA PHE A 374 -3.43 -8.64 1.48
C PHE A 374 -2.87 -7.46 0.68
N GLU A 375 -3.77 -6.65 0.15
CA GLU A 375 -3.50 -5.29 -0.34
C GLU A 375 -3.88 -4.27 0.73
N LEU A 376 -3.04 -3.28 0.98
CA LEU A 376 -3.36 -2.12 1.81
C LEU A 376 -3.87 -0.98 0.93
N TRP A 377 -4.97 -0.34 1.32
CA TRP A 377 -5.57 0.77 0.59
C TRP A 377 -5.82 1.95 1.53
N GLU A 378 -5.54 3.16 1.06
CA GLU A 378 -5.79 4.44 1.74
C GLU A 378 -7.04 5.11 1.18
N GLU A 379 -7.96 5.48 2.07
CA GLU A 379 -9.11 6.32 1.76
C GLU A 379 -8.62 7.70 1.29
N THR A 380 -8.77 7.98 0.00
CA THR A 380 -8.23 9.19 -0.63
C THR A 380 -9.28 10.01 -1.36
N ASN A 381 -10.51 9.49 -1.44
CA ASN A 381 -11.54 10.05 -2.30
C ASN A 381 -12.74 10.63 -1.49
N GLY A 382 -12.80 10.35 -0.19
CA GLY A 382 -13.76 10.85 0.77
C GLY A 382 -15.11 10.13 0.75
N VAL A 383 -15.19 8.90 0.20
CA VAL A 383 -16.42 8.11 0.09
C VAL A 383 -16.32 6.85 0.95
N ASP A 384 -17.15 6.79 1.99
CA ASP A 384 -17.20 5.67 2.94
C ASP A 384 -17.09 4.27 2.30
N GLY A 385 -16.05 3.53 2.70
CA GLY A 385 -15.79 2.15 2.28
C GLY A 385 -14.57 2.08 1.36
N LEU A 386 -14.17 0.88 0.94
CA LEU A 386 -13.10 0.72 -0.04
C LEU A 386 -13.64 0.77 -1.48
N GLN A 387 -13.04 1.58 -2.34
CA GLN A 387 -13.26 1.61 -3.79
C GLN A 387 -11.97 1.31 -4.56
N THR A 388 -11.79 0.06 -4.98
CA THR A 388 -10.59 -0.40 -5.72
C THR A 388 -10.60 -0.06 -7.22
N GLY A 389 -11.60 0.66 -7.70
CA GLY A 389 -11.74 1.04 -9.12
C GLY A 389 -12.84 2.07 -9.35
N GLY A 390 -12.86 2.66 -10.54
CA GLY A 390 -13.81 3.72 -10.90
C GLY A 390 -13.10 4.98 -11.39
N ALA A 391 -13.84 6.09 -11.47
CA ALA A 391 -13.29 7.38 -11.89
C ALA A 391 -12.52 8.12 -10.78
N ASN A 392 -12.66 7.67 -9.53
CA ASN A 392 -12.01 8.23 -8.35
C ASN A 392 -11.84 7.13 -7.28
N PRO A 393 -11.00 6.10 -7.53
CA PRO A 393 -10.77 5.02 -6.57
C PRO A 393 -9.91 5.49 -5.38
N ASP A 394 -9.87 4.66 -4.35
CA ASP A 394 -8.88 4.76 -3.29
C ASP A 394 -7.47 4.41 -3.78
N THR A 395 -6.45 4.72 -2.99
CA THR A 395 -5.05 4.56 -3.37
C THR A 395 -4.47 3.30 -2.74
N GLN A 396 -3.94 2.37 -3.53
CA GLN A 396 -3.20 1.23 -3.00
C GLN A 396 -1.85 1.66 -2.46
N VAL A 397 -1.47 1.19 -1.28
CA VAL A 397 -0.23 1.53 -0.59
C VAL A 397 0.67 0.30 -0.47
N GLY A 398 1.93 0.46 -0.89
CA GLY A 398 2.94 -0.60 -0.79
C GLY A 398 2.69 -1.80 -1.70
N ASP A 399 3.52 -2.83 -1.52
CA ASP A 399 3.37 -4.12 -2.20
C ASP A 399 2.35 -5.02 -1.47
N VAL A 400 1.91 -6.10 -2.14
CA VAL A 400 1.11 -7.16 -1.52
C VAL A 400 1.86 -7.73 -0.32
N CYS A 401 1.15 -7.87 0.80
CA CYS A 401 1.70 -8.32 2.07
C CYS A 401 1.15 -9.70 2.42
N THR A 402 2.04 -10.64 2.74
CA THR A 402 1.70 -12.02 3.09
C THR A 402 1.80 -12.25 4.59
N THR A 403 0.81 -12.93 5.20
CA THR A 403 0.83 -13.21 6.63
C THR A 403 1.93 -14.21 7.00
N ASP A 404 2.66 -13.90 8.08
CA ASP A 404 3.71 -14.77 8.62
C ASP A 404 3.17 -15.93 9.47
N THR A 405 4.05 -16.69 10.12
CA THR A 405 3.68 -17.83 10.98
C THR A 405 2.84 -17.45 12.20
N ASP A 406 2.87 -16.18 12.61
CA ASP A 406 2.05 -15.65 13.69
C ASP A 406 0.74 -15.06 13.15
N GLY A 407 0.48 -15.22 11.85
CA GLY A 407 -0.71 -14.71 11.17
C GLY A 407 -0.70 -13.21 10.97
N VAL A 408 0.46 -12.55 11.09
CA VAL A 408 0.55 -11.08 11.03
C VAL A 408 1.05 -10.63 9.67
N CYS A 409 0.39 -9.61 9.13
CA CYS A 409 0.89 -8.79 8.03
C CYS A 409 0.80 -7.32 8.45
N ALA A 410 1.87 -6.56 8.26
CA ALA A 410 1.98 -5.19 8.75
C ALA A 410 2.76 -4.28 7.79
N GLN A 411 2.34 -3.03 7.68
CA GLN A 411 3.08 -1.97 6.98
C GLN A 411 3.15 -0.71 7.83
N THR A 412 4.24 0.05 7.70
CA THR A 412 4.41 1.36 8.34
C THR A 412 4.04 2.44 7.34
N VAL A 413 2.98 3.18 7.63
CA VAL A 413 2.39 4.20 6.75
C VAL A 413 2.14 5.49 7.52
N ALA A 414 1.90 6.59 6.80
CA ALA A 414 1.53 7.87 7.39
C ALA A 414 0.19 7.76 8.15
N THR A 415 -0.14 8.76 8.97
CA THR A 415 -1.51 8.87 9.50
C THR A 415 -2.52 8.99 8.37
N GLY A 416 -3.63 8.26 8.47
CA GLY A 416 -4.65 8.16 7.42
C GLY A 416 -5.72 7.14 7.79
N THR A 417 -6.70 6.97 6.91
CA THR A 417 -7.75 5.95 7.04
C THR A 417 -7.46 4.83 6.05
N TYR A 418 -7.32 3.61 6.55
CA TYR A 418 -6.86 2.47 5.76
C TYR A 418 -7.85 1.30 5.73
N TYR A 419 -7.79 0.52 4.67
CA TYR A 419 -8.49 -0.74 4.49
C TYR A 419 -7.51 -1.84 4.08
N TRP A 420 -7.61 -3.00 4.71
CA TRP A 420 -6.98 -4.22 4.21
C TRP A 420 -7.96 -4.97 3.33
N ARG A 421 -7.51 -5.42 2.15
CA ARG A 421 -8.27 -6.28 1.26
C ARG A 421 -7.56 -7.60 1.07
N GLU A 422 -8.19 -8.71 1.43
CA GLU A 422 -7.65 -10.05 1.22
C GLU A 422 -7.82 -10.46 -0.25
N THR A 423 -6.72 -10.79 -0.91
CA THR A 423 -6.69 -11.15 -2.33
C THR A 423 -6.39 -12.62 -2.56
N ALA A 424 -5.70 -13.28 -1.63
CA ALA A 424 -5.53 -14.73 -1.60
C ALA A 424 -5.64 -15.25 -0.17
N VAL A 425 -6.28 -16.40 -0.03
CA VAL A 425 -6.46 -17.09 1.25
C VAL A 425 -5.38 -18.17 1.44
N PRO A 426 -5.10 -18.57 2.69
CA PRO A 426 -4.33 -19.79 2.96
C PRO A 426 -5.03 -21.02 2.37
N ASP A 427 -4.26 -22.06 2.04
CA ASP A 427 -4.80 -23.33 1.52
C ASP A 427 -5.87 -23.92 2.45
N GLY A 428 -7.03 -24.28 1.88
CA GLY A 428 -8.15 -24.90 2.62
C GLY A 428 -9.04 -23.93 3.39
N TYR A 429 -9.07 -22.66 2.99
CA TYR A 429 -9.91 -21.61 3.58
C TYR A 429 -10.73 -20.90 2.50
N GLU A 430 -11.92 -20.41 2.86
CA GLU A 430 -12.74 -19.62 1.95
C GLU A 430 -12.31 -18.15 1.97
N LEU A 431 -12.32 -17.49 0.80
CA LEU A 431 -12.19 -16.04 0.72
C LEU A 431 -13.45 -15.39 1.30
N PRO A 432 -13.36 -14.59 2.37
CA PRO A 432 -14.53 -13.97 2.98
C PRO A 432 -15.21 -12.99 2.01
N ASP A 433 -16.53 -12.86 2.12
CA ASP A 433 -17.32 -11.83 1.44
C ASP A 433 -18.14 -11.05 2.48
N PRO A 434 -17.79 -9.79 2.82
CA PRO A 434 -16.77 -8.96 2.17
C PRO A 434 -15.33 -9.35 2.55
N ASN A 435 -14.40 -9.29 1.59
CA ASN A 435 -12.96 -9.48 1.80
C ASN A 435 -12.23 -8.19 2.17
N VAL A 436 -12.92 -7.24 2.81
CA VAL A 436 -12.41 -5.92 3.14
C VAL A 436 -12.53 -5.69 4.64
N PHE A 437 -11.43 -5.28 5.27
CA PHE A 437 -11.29 -5.10 6.70
C PHE A 437 -10.87 -3.65 7.00
N GLY A 438 -11.74 -2.91 7.69
CA GLY A 438 -11.55 -1.50 8.01
C GLY A 438 -12.88 -0.78 8.23
N PRO A 439 -12.89 0.55 8.34
CA PRO A 439 -11.71 1.43 8.28
C PRO A 439 -10.79 1.29 9.51
N LEU A 440 -9.49 1.43 9.29
CA LEU A 440 -8.47 1.61 10.33
C LEU A 440 -8.02 3.06 10.34
N GLU A 441 -8.41 3.82 11.36
CA GLU A 441 -8.01 5.22 11.52
C GLU A 441 -6.68 5.32 12.28
N LEU A 442 -5.60 5.53 11.53
CA LEU A 442 -4.27 5.80 12.08
C LEU A 442 -4.12 7.31 12.29
N THR A 443 -4.03 7.74 13.54
CA THR A 443 -3.93 9.15 13.94
C THR A 443 -2.62 9.40 14.68
N GLU A 444 -2.23 10.65 14.85
CA GLU A 444 -0.99 10.97 15.59
C GLU A 444 -0.99 10.41 17.02
N ASP A 445 -2.16 10.38 17.67
CA ASP A 445 -2.34 9.88 19.04
C ASP A 445 -2.06 8.37 19.17
N ASN A 446 -2.34 7.59 18.12
CA ASN A 446 -2.23 6.13 18.15
C ASN A 446 -1.07 5.59 17.31
N ALA A 447 -0.40 6.42 16.50
CA ALA A 447 0.67 6.02 15.59
C ALA A 447 1.82 5.28 16.28
N ALA A 448 2.22 5.70 17.49
CA ALA A 448 3.27 5.02 18.26
C ALA A 448 2.91 3.58 18.67
N GLY A 449 1.61 3.26 18.79
CA GLY A 449 1.12 1.90 19.08
C GLY A 449 0.63 1.13 17.85
N GLY A 450 0.49 1.82 16.72
CA GLY A 450 -0.14 1.30 15.52
C GLY A 450 -1.63 0.99 15.69
N VAL A 451 -2.26 0.60 14.59
CA VAL A 451 -3.66 0.14 14.54
C VAL A 451 -3.72 -1.27 13.96
N ARG A 452 -4.76 -2.02 14.35
CA ARG A 452 -4.93 -3.41 13.95
C ARG A 452 -6.37 -3.80 13.70
N VAL A 453 -6.57 -4.78 12.84
CA VAL A 453 -7.85 -5.45 12.59
C VAL A 453 -7.66 -6.97 12.55
N GLU A 454 -8.66 -7.72 13.00
CA GLU A 454 -8.68 -9.17 12.86
C GLU A 454 -9.38 -9.55 11.54
N ALA A 455 -8.75 -10.42 10.75
CA ALA A 455 -9.32 -11.00 9.54
C ALA A 455 -9.49 -12.51 9.74
N ARG A 456 -10.74 -12.98 9.82
CA ARG A 456 -11.06 -14.39 10.07
C ARG A 456 -11.49 -15.08 8.79
N ASN A 457 -10.88 -16.22 8.46
CA ASN A 457 -11.37 -17.08 7.39
C ASN A 457 -11.98 -18.31 8.03
N THR A 458 -13.12 -18.70 7.48
CA THR A 458 -13.69 -20.02 7.73
C THR A 458 -12.86 -21.01 6.92
N PRO A 459 -12.46 -22.16 7.50
CA PRO A 459 -12.01 -23.28 6.71
C PRO A 459 -12.99 -23.51 5.56
N GLU A 460 -12.48 -23.85 4.38
CA GLU A 460 -13.35 -24.38 3.33
C GLU A 460 -14.16 -25.51 3.94
N ASP A 461 -15.49 -25.35 3.93
CA ASP A 461 -16.40 -26.47 4.10
C ASP A 461 -16.13 -27.35 2.89
N GLU A 462 -15.08 -28.17 2.93
CA GLU A 462 -15.02 -29.39 2.16
C GLU A 462 -16.29 -30.14 2.57
N PRO A 463 -17.35 -30.18 1.75
CA PRO A 463 -18.54 -30.88 2.15
C PRO A 463 -18.07 -32.30 2.43
N GLY A 464 -18.19 -32.71 3.70
CA GLY A 464 -17.78 -34.05 4.11
C GLY A 464 -18.34 -35.05 3.09
N PRO A 465 -17.58 -36.11 2.75
CA PRO A 465 -17.88 -36.95 1.60
C PRO A 465 -19.36 -37.31 1.59
N VAL A 466 -20.06 -37.06 0.48
CA VAL A 466 -21.50 -37.30 0.38
C VAL A 466 -21.77 -38.73 0.83
N THR A 467 -22.42 -38.89 1.99
CA THR A 467 -22.70 -40.22 2.54
C THR A 467 -24.11 -40.66 2.20
N GLY A 468 -24.28 -41.96 1.98
CA GLY A 468 -25.59 -42.58 1.78
C GLY A 468 -25.63 -43.97 2.39
N GLN A 469 -26.82 -44.56 2.44
CA GLN A 469 -27.01 -45.89 3.02
C GLN A 469 -26.81 -46.98 1.97
N VAL A 470 -25.96 -47.96 2.26
CA VAL A 470 -25.85 -49.22 1.51
C VAL A 470 -26.52 -50.30 2.34
N ARG A 471 -27.52 -50.96 1.77
CA ARG A 471 -28.38 -51.93 2.48
C ARG A 471 -28.36 -53.31 1.82
N VAL A 472 -28.46 -54.34 2.63
CA VAL A 472 -28.81 -55.70 2.18
C VAL A 472 -30.12 -56.13 2.83
N LEU A 473 -31.00 -56.71 2.03
CA LEU A 473 -32.20 -57.41 2.50
C LEU A 473 -31.99 -58.90 2.36
N LYS A 474 -32.08 -59.60 3.47
CA LYS A 474 -31.98 -61.05 3.53
C LYS A 474 -33.35 -61.68 3.52
N THR A 475 -33.57 -62.56 2.54
CA THR A 475 -34.85 -63.29 2.37
C THR A 475 -34.64 -64.79 2.18
N ASP A 476 -35.69 -65.54 2.48
CA ASP A 476 -35.86 -66.93 2.09
C ASP A 476 -36.09 -67.00 0.56
N ALA A 477 -35.35 -67.88 -0.13
CA ALA A 477 -35.42 -68.02 -1.58
C ALA A 477 -36.73 -68.65 -2.09
N GLU A 478 -37.42 -69.41 -1.25
CA GLU A 478 -38.68 -70.10 -1.55
C GLU A 478 -39.90 -69.27 -1.16
N THR A 479 -39.93 -68.71 0.05
CA THR A 479 -41.10 -68.00 0.59
C THR A 479 -41.03 -66.49 0.36
N GLY A 480 -39.82 -65.93 0.24
CA GLY A 480 -39.59 -64.48 0.20
C GLY A 480 -39.68 -63.79 1.56
N ASP A 481 -39.84 -64.55 2.65
CA ASP A 481 -39.89 -64.00 4.00
C ASP A 481 -38.52 -63.46 4.43
N ALA A 482 -38.52 -62.43 5.28
CA ALA A 482 -37.31 -61.81 5.79
C ALA A 482 -36.57 -62.73 6.80
N LEU A 483 -35.23 -62.74 6.74
CA LEU A 483 -34.40 -63.58 7.60
C LEU A 483 -33.47 -62.77 8.50
N ALA A 484 -33.68 -62.92 9.81
CA ALA A 484 -32.82 -62.37 10.84
C ALA A 484 -31.60 -63.26 11.10
N GLY A 485 -30.49 -62.65 11.52
CA GLY A 485 -29.31 -63.38 11.99
C GLY A 485 -28.27 -63.75 10.94
N ALA A 486 -28.43 -63.35 9.67
CA ALA A 486 -27.38 -63.50 8.67
C ALA A 486 -26.28 -62.47 8.90
N GLU A 487 -25.01 -62.86 8.78
CA GLU A 487 -23.85 -61.98 8.97
C GLU A 487 -23.21 -61.59 7.64
N PHE A 488 -22.98 -60.30 7.46
CA PHE A 488 -22.39 -59.73 6.25
C PHE A 488 -21.18 -58.84 6.54
N GLU A 489 -20.17 -58.95 5.68
CA GLU A 489 -19.09 -57.97 5.54
C GLU A 489 -19.41 -57.00 4.39
N LEU A 490 -19.23 -55.70 4.61
CA LEU A 490 -19.28 -54.69 3.54
C LEU A 490 -17.86 -54.46 3.02
N TRP A 491 -17.70 -54.42 1.70
CA TRP A 491 -16.42 -54.15 1.04
C TRP A 491 -16.58 -53.03 0.01
N GLU A 492 -15.59 -52.15 -0.06
CA GLU A 492 -15.49 -51.07 -1.05
C GLU A 492 -14.49 -51.46 -2.14
N GLU A 493 -14.90 -51.31 -3.39
CA GLU A 493 -14.03 -51.43 -4.56
C GLU A 493 -12.97 -50.32 -4.55
N THR A 494 -11.72 -50.68 -4.27
CA THR A 494 -10.62 -49.70 -4.17
C THR A 494 -9.46 -49.99 -5.13
N ASN A 495 -9.55 -51.08 -5.89
CA ASN A 495 -8.41 -51.60 -6.63
C ASN A 495 -8.61 -51.53 -8.16
N GLY A 496 -9.83 -51.30 -8.62
CA GLY A 496 -10.21 -51.08 -10.01
C GLY A 496 -10.37 -52.36 -10.83
N VAL A 497 -10.59 -53.51 -10.19
CA VAL A 497 -10.76 -54.81 -10.84
C VAL A 497 -12.17 -55.35 -10.60
N ASP A 498 -12.91 -55.61 -11.67
CA ASP A 498 -14.31 -56.08 -11.58
C ASP A 498 -14.51 -57.27 -10.62
N GLY A 499 -15.45 -57.10 -9.68
CA GLY A 499 -15.84 -58.09 -8.67
C GLY A 499 -15.20 -57.83 -7.30
N LEU A 500 -15.53 -58.64 -6.29
CA LEU A 500 -14.93 -58.50 -4.96
C LEU A 500 -13.61 -59.30 -4.84
N GLN A 501 -12.53 -58.67 -4.38
CA GLN A 501 -11.26 -59.29 -4.03
C GLN A 501 -10.95 -59.14 -2.53
N THR A 502 -11.25 -60.15 -1.73
CA THR A 502 -11.01 -60.16 -0.26
C THR A 502 -9.57 -60.50 0.15
N GLY A 503 -8.66 -60.71 -0.81
CA GLY A 503 -7.26 -61.05 -0.55
C GLY A 503 -6.38 -60.92 -1.80
N GLY A 504 -5.06 -61.03 -1.63
CA GLY A 504 -4.08 -60.87 -2.71
C GLY A 504 -3.16 -59.66 -2.49
N ALA A 505 -2.46 -59.23 -3.53
CA ALA A 505 -1.50 -58.12 -3.45
C ALA A 505 -2.16 -56.72 -3.43
N ASN A 506 -3.42 -56.63 -3.88
CA ASN A 506 -4.19 -55.39 -3.93
C ASN A 506 -5.70 -55.71 -3.72
N PRO A 507 -6.10 -56.16 -2.52
CA PRO A 507 -7.50 -56.47 -2.22
C PRO A 507 -8.34 -55.19 -2.08
N ASP A 508 -9.66 -55.37 -2.17
CA ASP A 508 -10.64 -54.35 -1.79
C ASP A 508 -10.59 -54.03 -0.30
N THR A 509 -11.22 -52.92 0.09
CA THR A 509 -11.20 -52.46 1.49
C THR A 509 -12.46 -52.90 2.22
N GLN A 510 -12.33 -53.65 3.32
CA GLN A 510 -13.46 -53.95 4.19
C GLN A 510 -13.90 -52.68 4.95
N VAL A 511 -15.21 -52.43 4.97
CA VAL A 511 -15.81 -51.24 5.57
C VAL A 511 -16.58 -51.60 6.85
N GLY A 512 -16.04 -51.17 7.98
CA GLY A 512 -16.64 -51.37 9.30
C GLY A 512 -16.64 -52.84 9.76
N ASP A 513 -17.35 -53.10 10.85
CA ASP A 513 -17.49 -54.44 11.42
C ASP A 513 -18.52 -55.30 10.65
N VAL A 514 -18.57 -56.59 10.95
CA VAL A 514 -19.64 -57.49 10.51
C VAL A 514 -21.02 -56.91 10.90
N CYS A 515 -21.98 -57.04 9.98
CA CYS A 515 -23.35 -56.55 10.14
C CYS A 515 -24.32 -57.73 10.12
N THR A 516 -25.14 -57.84 11.16
CA THR A 516 -26.12 -58.91 11.30
C THR A 516 -27.52 -58.42 10.92
N THR A 517 -28.25 -59.18 10.12
CA THR A 517 -29.61 -58.80 9.71
C THR A 517 -30.59 -58.83 10.86
N ASP A 518 -31.45 -57.82 10.93
CA ASP A 518 -32.48 -57.69 11.97
C ASP A 518 -33.74 -58.53 11.66
N THR A 519 -34.80 -58.35 12.46
CA THR A 519 -36.07 -59.08 12.29
C THR A 519 -36.79 -58.78 10.98
N ASP A 520 -36.48 -57.66 10.33
CA ASP A 520 -37.00 -57.28 9.02
C ASP A 520 -36.06 -57.74 7.89
N GLY A 521 -35.01 -58.51 8.23
CA GLY A 521 -34.00 -59.03 7.33
C GLY A 521 -33.05 -57.95 6.81
N GLU A 522 -33.03 -56.76 7.41
CA GLU A 522 -32.21 -55.65 6.93
C GLU A 522 -30.87 -55.57 7.68
N CYS A 523 -29.83 -55.24 6.92
CA CYS A 523 -28.56 -54.76 7.43
C CYS A 523 -28.16 -53.51 6.63
N THR A 524 -27.75 -52.44 7.33
CA THR A 524 -27.49 -51.12 6.73
C THR A 524 -26.19 -50.52 7.26
N ARG A 525 -25.42 -49.89 6.36
CA ARG A 525 -24.26 -49.04 6.69
C ARG A 525 -24.38 -47.69 6.00
N THR A 526 -23.95 -46.63 6.66
CA THR A 526 -23.78 -45.31 6.05
C THR A 526 -22.31 -45.13 5.67
N VAL A 527 -22.05 -44.90 4.39
CA VAL A 527 -20.70 -44.83 3.80
C VAL A 527 -20.64 -43.68 2.79
N ALA A 528 -19.44 -43.25 2.41
CA ALA A 528 -19.23 -42.27 1.34
C ALA A 528 -19.71 -42.81 -0.02
N THR A 529 -19.82 -41.95 -1.03
CA THR A 529 -20.04 -42.40 -2.41
C THR A 529 -18.92 -43.34 -2.86
N GLY A 530 -19.28 -44.41 -3.55
CA GLY A 530 -18.38 -45.50 -3.88
C GLY A 530 -19.11 -46.72 -4.45
N THR A 531 -18.34 -47.74 -4.82
CA THR A 531 -18.88 -49.02 -5.29
C THR A 531 -18.66 -50.07 -4.22
N TYR A 532 -19.75 -50.74 -3.82
CA TYR A 532 -19.74 -51.64 -2.67
C TYR A 532 -20.23 -53.05 -2.98
N TYR A 533 -19.76 -54.02 -2.19
CA TYR A 533 -20.21 -55.40 -2.20
C TYR A 533 -20.56 -55.86 -0.78
N TRP A 534 -21.69 -56.54 -0.65
CA TRP A 534 -21.99 -57.31 0.56
C TRP A 534 -21.53 -58.75 0.38
N ARG A 535 -20.79 -59.27 1.34
CA ARG A 535 -20.37 -60.67 1.38
C ARG A 535 -20.96 -61.36 2.60
N GLU A 536 -21.78 -62.38 2.38
CA GLU A 536 -22.37 -63.17 3.47
C GLU A 536 -21.33 -64.12 4.05
N THR A 537 -21.06 -64.02 5.34
CA THR A 537 -20.05 -64.83 6.05
C THR A 537 -20.66 -65.87 6.96
N ALA A 538 -21.89 -65.65 7.44
CA ALA A 538 -22.66 -66.64 8.18
C ALA A 538 -24.15 -66.55 7.80
N VAL A 539 -24.78 -67.70 7.68
CA VAL A 539 -26.21 -67.85 7.35
C VAL A 539 -27.05 -67.99 8.62
N PRO A 540 -28.36 -67.65 8.55
CA PRO A 540 -29.31 -68.03 9.59
C PRO A 540 -29.39 -69.56 9.74
N ASP A 541 -29.75 -70.04 10.94
CA ASP A 541 -29.92 -71.47 11.22
C ASP A 541 -30.91 -72.12 10.22
N GLY A 542 -30.52 -73.26 9.63
CA GLY A 542 -31.33 -74.01 8.68
C GLY A 542 -31.33 -73.48 7.25
N TYR A 543 -30.33 -72.69 6.86
CA TYR A 543 -30.15 -72.18 5.50
C TYR A 543 -28.76 -72.50 4.95
N GLU A 544 -28.66 -72.68 3.64
CA GLU A 544 -27.38 -72.88 2.97
C GLU A 544 -26.69 -71.55 2.64
N LEU A 545 -25.36 -71.49 2.82
CA LEU A 545 -24.55 -70.36 2.35
C LEU A 545 -24.52 -70.36 0.81
N PRO A 546 -24.98 -69.29 0.14
CA PRO A 546 -25.01 -69.24 -1.32
C PRO A 546 -23.60 -69.25 -1.91
N ASP A 547 -23.45 -69.83 -3.11
CA ASP A 547 -22.23 -69.73 -3.93
C ASP A 547 -22.60 -69.18 -5.33
N PRO A 548 -22.24 -67.92 -5.66
CA PRO A 548 -21.41 -67.00 -4.89
C PRO A 548 -22.14 -66.35 -3.69
N ASN A 549 -21.43 -66.14 -2.59
CA ASN A 549 -21.90 -65.42 -1.40
C ASN A 549 -21.66 -63.90 -1.45
N VAL A 550 -21.62 -63.31 -2.65
CA VAL A 550 -21.28 -61.90 -2.88
C VAL A 550 -22.42 -61.22 -3.63
N PHE A 551 -22.84 -60.05 -3.14
CA PHE A 551 -23.98 -59.30 -3.63
C PHE A 551 -23.57 -57.86 -3.96
N GLY A 552 -23.60 -57.50 -5.25
CA GLY A 552 -23.16 -56.22 -5.79
C GLY A 552 -22.80 -56.33 -7.28
N PRO A 553 -22.19 -55.29 -7.88
CA PRO A 553 -21.80 -54.03 -7.25
C PRO A 553 -23.01 -53.15 -6.90
N LEU A 554 -22.91 -52.42 -5.79
CA LEU A 554 -23.83 -51.37 -5.36
C LEU A 554 -23.13 -50.02 -5.55
N GLU A 555 -23.53 -49.28 -6.58
CA GLU A 555 -22.96 -47.95 -6.89
C GLU A 555 -23.72 -46.86 -6.13
N LEU A 556 -23.12 -46.37 -5.05
CA LEU A 556 -23.59 -45.22 -4.30
C LEU A 556 -22.97 -43.95 -4.90
N THR A 557 -23.80 -43.11 -5.50
CA THR A 557 -23.41 -41.86 -6.16
C THR A 557 -24.07 -40.68 -5.46
N GLU A 558 -23.62 -39.45 -5.74
CA GLU A 558 -24.23 -38.26 -5.15
C GLU A 558 -25.73 -38.16 -5.45
N ASP A 559 -26.14 -38.55 -6.67
CA ASP A 559 -27.53 -38.52 -7.12
C ASP A 559 -28.47 -39.45 -6.32
N ASN A 560 -27.95 -40.57 -5.81
CA ASN A 560 -28.74 -41.58 -5.11
C ASN A 560 -28.43 -41.66 -3.61
N ALA A 561 -27.45 -40.92 -3.09
CA ALA A 561 -27.01 -40.96 -1.70
C ALA A 561 -28.14 -40.72 -0.70
N ALA A 562 -29.03 -39.75 -0.98
CA ALA A 562 -30.18 -39.43 -0.13
C ALA A 562 -31.21 -40.58 -0.04
N GLY A 563 -31.33 -41.39 -1.09
CA GLY A 563 -32.20 -42.58 -1.12
C GLY A 563 -31.50 -43.87 -0.67
N GLY A 564 -30.17 -43.89 -0.73
CA GLY A 564 -29.35 -45.08 -0.55
C GLY A 564 -29.51 -46.10 -1.68
N VAL A 565 -28.76 -47.18 -1.58
CA VAL A 565 -28.79 -48.34 -2.48
C VAL A 565 -29.04 -49.61 -1.71
N ARG A 566 -29.69 -50.59 -2.34
CA ARG A 566 -30.09 -51.85 -1.70
C ARG A 566 -29.89 -53.03 -2.65
N VAL A 567 -29.43 -54.15 -2.12
CA VAL A 567 -29.44 -55.46 -2.79
C VAL A 567 -30.28 -56.47 -1.99
N GLU A 568 -30.87 -57.45 -2.68
CA GLU A 568 -31.54 -58.59 -2.05
C GLU A 568 -30.60 -59.81 -2.08
N ALA A 569 -30.42 -60.45 -0.92
CA ALA A 569 -29.63 -61.66 -0.71
C ALA A 569 -30.54 -62.81 -0.27
N ARG A 570 -30.70 -63.83 -1.13
CA ARG A 570 -31.61 -64.96 -0.90
C ARG A 570 -30.86 -66.21 -0.47
N ASN A 571 -31.31 -66.88 0.58
CA ASN A 571 -30.79 -68.21 0.96
C ASN A 571 -31.86 -69.25 0.76
N THR A 572 -31.44 -70.42 0.31
CA THR A 572 -32.30 -71.60 0.25
C THR A 572 -32.27 -72.28 1.62
N PRO A 573 -33.41 -72.69 2.17
CA PRO A 573 -33.45 -73.56 3.34
C PRO A 573 -32.57 -74.80 3.11
N GLU A 574 -31.85 -75.25 4.12
CA GLU A 574 -31.17 -76.55 4.07
C GLU A 574 -32.21 -77.64 3.82
N ASP A 575 -31.93 -78.54 2.87
CA ASP A 575 -32.71 -79.76 2.68
C ASP A 575 -32.57 -80.63 3.94
N GLU A 576 -33.42 -80.39 4.95
CA GLU A 576 -33.60 -81.33 6.05
C GLU A 576 -34.02 -82.67 5.43
N PRO A 577 -33.28 -83.79 5.62
CA PRO A 577 -33.77 -85.08 5.20
C PRO A 577 -35.06 -85.33 5.98
N GLY A 578 -36.18 -85.29 5.27
CA GLY A 578 -37.51 -85.46 5.85
C GLY A 578 -37.58 -86.70 6.76
N PRO A 579 -38.53 -86.72 7.72
CA PRO A 579 -38.58 -87.75 8.76
C PRO A 579 -38.51 -89.15 8.16
N VAL A 580 -37.56 -89.96 8.65
CA VAL A 580 -37.46 -91.38 8.26
C VAL A 580 -38.71 -92.10 8.75
N THR A 581 -39.64 -92.38 7.85
CA THR A 581 -40.84 -93.14 8.18
C THR A 581 -40.53 -94.65 8.25
N GLY A 582 -41.02 -95.30 9.30
CA GLY A 582 -40.95 -96.76 9.49
C GLY A 582 -42.35 -97.36 9.62
N GLN A 583 -42.52 -98.63 9.25
CA GLN A 583 -43.80 -99.33 9.38
C GLN A 583 -43.80 -100.24 10.63
N VAL A 584 -44.74 -99.99 11.55
CA VAL A 584 -45.05 -100.90 12.67
C VAL A 584 -46.18 -101.85 12.24
N ARG A 585 -45.98 -103.16 12.41
CA ARG A 585 -47.02 -104.18 12.18
C ARG A 585 -47.20 -105.02 13.45
N VAL A 586 -48.43 -105.20 13.89
CA VAL A 586 -48.79 -106.08 15.00
C VAL A 586 -49.50 -107.31 14.43
N LEU A 587 -49.01 -108.50 14.78
CA LEU A 587 -49.71 -109.76 14.55
C LEU A 587 -50.27 -110.25 15.88
N LYS A 588 -51.60 -110.23 16.03
CA LYS A 588 -52.25 -110.77 17.22
C LYS A 588 -52.48 -112.27 17.05
N THR A 589 -51.90 -113.06 17.94
CA THR A 589 -52.11 -114.51 17.97
C THR A 589 -52.83 -114.95 19.25
N ASP A 590 -53.45 -116.12 19.17
CA ASP A 590 -53.91 -116.86 20.33
C ASP A 590 -52.70 -117.37 21.15
N ALA A 591 -52.79 -117.30 22.48
CA ALA A 591 -51.66 -117.63 23.35
C ALA A 591 -51.42 -119.14 23.50
N GLU A 592 -52.43 -119.97 23.24
CA GLU A 592 -52.34 -121.43 23.35
C GLU A 592 -52.15 -122.11 21.99
N THR A 593 -52.82 -121.63 20.93
CA THR A 593 -52.76 -122.27 19.60
C THR A 593 -51.79 -121.59 18.63
N GLY A 594 -51.46 -120.32 18.84
CA GLY A 594 -50.61 -119.54 17.94
C GLY A 594 -51.29 -119.04 16.66
N ASP A 595 -52.58 -119.34 16.46
CA ASP A 595 -53.34 -118.88 15.29
C ASP A 595 -53.60 -117.37 15.33
N ALA A 596 -53.73 -116.74 14.16
CA ALA A 596 -54.03 -115.31 14.06
C ALA A 596 -55.48 -115.00 14.48
N LEU A 597 -55.65 -113.96 15.31
CA LEU A 597 -56.94 -113.50 15.81
C LEU A 597 -57.39 -112.22 15.10
N ALA A 598 -58.62 -112.24 14.58
CA ALA A 598 -59.25 -111.09 13.92
C ALA A 598 -60.15 -110.29 14.89
N GLY A 599 -60.27 -108.98 14.67
CA GLY A 599 -61.15 -108.09 15.43
C GLY A 599 -60.52 -107.46 16.68
N ALA A 600 -59.21 -107.65 16.90
CA ALA A 600 -58.47 -106.91 17.93
C ALA A 600 -58.18 -105.48 17.47
N GLU A 601 -58.48 -104.51 18.32
CA GLU A 601 -58.20 -103.09 18.08
C GLU A 601 -56.93 -102.69 18.85
N PHE A 602 -56.06 -101.92 18.21
CA PHE A 602 -54.81 -101.42 18.79
C PHE A 602 -54.71 -99.92 18.55
N GLU A 603 -54.18 -99.22 19.55
CA GLU A 603 -53.82 -97.82 19.45
C GLU A 603 -52.29 -97.71 19.51
N LEU A 604 -51.70 -96.98 18.56
CA LEU A 604 -50.28 -96.65 18.56
C LEU A 604 -50.13 -95.25 19.14
N TRP A 605 -49.36 -95.15 20.21
CA TRP A 605 -49.08 -93.89 20.89
C TRP A 605 -47.59 -93.55 20.70
N GLU A 606 -47.31 -92.27 20.46
CA GLU A 606 -45.96 -91.73 20.46
C GLU A 606 -45.63 -91.26 21.88
N GLU A 607 -44.49 -91.70 22.40
CA GLU A 607 -43.97 -91.26 23.70
C GLU A 607 -43.47 -89.82 23.57
N THR A 608 -44.06 -88.89 24.33
CA THR A 608 -43.77 -87.45 24.21
C THR A 608 -43.24 -86.83 25.50
N ASN A 609 -43.17 -87.60 26.59
CA ASN A 609 -42.84 -87.14 27.93
C ASN A 609 -41.42 -87.52 28.38
N GLY A 610 -40.66 -88.27 27.56
CA GLY A 610 -39.22 -88.44 27.72
C GLY A 610 -38.81 -89.19 28.99
N VAL A 611 -39.71 -89.98 29.56
CA VAL A 611 -39.44 -90.84 30.71
C VAL A 611 -39.55 -92.28 30.24
N ASP A 612 -38.43 -93.00 30.22
CA ASP A 612 -38.43 -94.44 29.94
C ASP A 612 -39.32 -95.16 30.97
N GLY A 613 -40.36 -95.84 30.48
CA GLY A 613 -41.29 -96.64 31.27
C GLY A 613 -40.78 -98.01 31.68
#